data_AF-A0A8E7DKN4-F1
#
_entry.id   AF-A0A8E7DKN4-F1
#
_cell.length_a   1.000
_cell.length_b   1.000
_cell.length_c   1.000
_cell.angle_alpha   90.00
_cell.angle_beta   90.00
_cell.angle_gamma   90.00
#
_symmetry.space_group_name_H-M   'P 1'
#
loop_
_entity.id
_entity.type
_entity.pdbx_description
1 polymer ?
#
loop_
_entity_poly.entity_id
_entity_poly.type
_entity_poly.pdbx_seq_one_letter_code
_entity_poly.pdbx_strand_id
1 'polypeptide(L)'
;IIKKPNGETSTTTIRVWNETVSNLTLMALGSSAPEILLSLIEVCGHNFIAGDLGPSTIVGSAAFNMFIIIAICVYVIPDGEVRKIKHLRVFFVTAAWSIFAYIWLYMILAVFSPGV
;
A
#
# COMPACT_ATOMS: atom_id res chain seq x y z
N ILE A 1 -26.25 -18.26 7.55
CA ILE A 1 -27.41 -19.13 7.22
C ILE A 1 -28.51 -18.21 6.70
N ILE A 2 -28.90 -18.33 5.43
CA ILE A 2 -29.97 -17.50 4.85
C ILE A 2 -31.18 -18.42 4.66
N LYS A 3 -32.30 -18.12 5.33
CA LYS A 3 -33.57 -18.83 5.13
C LYS A 3 -34.26 -18.28 3.89
N LYS A 4 -34.48 -19.13 2.88
CA LYS A 4 -35.36 -18.80 1.74
C LYS A 4 -36.83 -19.03 2.15
N PRO A 5 -37.81 -18.38 1.51
CA PRO A 5 -39.24 -18.53 1.82
C PRO A 5 -39.79 -19.96 1.66
N ASN A 6 -39.04 -20.87 1.00
CA ASN A 6 -39.38 -22.28 0.83
C ASN A 6 -38.92 -23.21 1.99
N GLY A 7 -38.47 -22.67 3.12
CA GLY A 7 -38.09 -23.49 4.29
C GLY A 7 -36.73 -24.18 4.19
N GLU A 8 -36.10 -24.24 3.02
CA GLU A 8 -34.73 -24.76 2.87
C GLU A 8 -33.69 -23.78 3.42
N THR A 9 -32.88 -24.26 4.37
CA THR A 9 -31.73 -23.54 4.91
C THR A 9 -30.51 -23.75 4.02
N SER A 10 -30.12 -22.73 3.25
CA SER A 10 -28.88 -22.76 2.48
C SER A 10 -27.72 -22.22 3.33
N THR A 11 -26.79 -23.11 3.69
CA THR A 11 -25.53 -22.75 4.35
C THR A 11 -24.54 -22.27 3.30
N THR A 12 -24.59 -20.97 2.97
CA THR A 12 -23.53 -20.34 2.17
C THR A 12 -22.34 -20.05 3.09
N THR A 13 -21.19 -20.66 2.82
CA THR A 13 -19.91 -20.29 3.42
C THR A 13 -19.46 -18.99 2.77
N ILE A 14 -19.77 -17.87 3.42
CA ILE A 14 -19.23 -16.56 3.04
C ILE A 14 -17.74 -16.58 3.39
N ARG A 15 -16.87 -16.57 2.37
CA ARG A 15 -15.44 -16.30 2.59
C ARG A 15 -15.32 -14.86 3.09
N VAL A 16 -15.12 -14.69 4.39
CA VAL A 16 -14.85 -13.40 5.03
C VAL A 16 -13.60 -12.75 4.40
N TRP A 17 -12.65 -13.58 3.99
CA TRP A 17 -11.44 -13.18 3.26
C TRP A 17 -11.56 -13.57 1.79
N ASN A 18 -11.98 -12.61 0.96
CA ASN A 18 -11.87 -12.72 -0.50
C ASN A 18 -10.40 -12.47 -0.91
N GLU A 19 -9.90 -13.13 -1.97
CA GLU A 19 -8.54 -12.96 -2.52
C GLU A 19 -8.18 -11.50 -2.76
N THR A 20 -9.15 -10.68 -3.18
CA THR A 20 -8.96 -9.24 -3.36
C THR A 20 -8.64 -8.52 -2.03
N VAL A 21 -9.31 -8.90 -0.95
CA VAL A 21 -9.07 -8.33 0.40
C VAL A 21 -7.75 -8.86 0.95
N SER A 22 -7.45 -10.14 0.79
CA SER A 22 -6.17 -10.70 1.27
C SER A 22 -4.97 -10.09 0.54
N ASN A 23 -5.02 -9.91 -0.78
CA ASN A 23 -3.92 -9.32 -1.53
C ASN A 23 -3.79 -7.81 -1.32
N LEU A 24 -4.90 -7.06 -1.33
CA LEU A 24 -4.82 -5.60 -1.19
C LEU A 24 -4.50 -5.14 0.22
N THR A 25 -4.93 -5.89 1.25
CA THR A 25 -4.77 -5.47 2.64
C THR A 25 -3.66 -6.26 3.33
N LEU A 26 -3.74 -7.59 3.36
CA LEU A 26 -2.87 -8.40 4.21
C LEU A 26 -1.45 -8.52 3.64
N MET A 27 -1.33 -8.70 2.32
CA MET A 27 -0.02 -8.72 1.65
C MET A 27 0.63 -7.33 1.60
N ALA A 28 -0.14 -6.28 1.33
CA ALA A 28 0.38 -4.90 1.30
C ALA A 28 0.80 -4.39 2.69
N LEU A 29 0.00 -4.67 3.73
CA LEU A 29 0.40 -4.40 5.13
C LEU A 29 1.61 -5.25 5.52
N GLY A 30 1.63 -6.52 5.11
CA GLY A 30 2.73 -7.45 5.41
C GLY A 30 4.07 -6.99 4.84
N SER A 31 4.10 -6.46 3.60
CA SER A 31 5.33 -5.91 3.04
C SER A 31 5.73 -4.57 3.68
N SER A 32 4.77 -3.79 4.17
CA SER A 32 5.04 -2.46 4.76
C SER A 32 5.32 -2.49 6.27
N ALA A 33 5.01 -3.59 6.94
CA ALA A 33 5.18 -3.75 8.38
C ALA A 33 6.64 -3.58 8.86
N PRO A 34 7.68 -4.10 8.16
CA PRO A 34 9.08 -3.90 8.57
C PRO A 34 9.50 -2.43 8.52
N GLU A 35 9.01 -1.68 7.54
CA GLU A 35 9.36 -0.27 7.30
C GLU A 35 8.72 0.64 8.36
N ILE A 36 7.45 0.35 8.69
CA ILE A 36 6.73 1.01 9.79
C ILE A 36 7.40 0.69 11.13
N LEU A 37 7.79 -0.56 11.35
CA LEU A 37 8.47 -0.98 12.58
C LEU A 37 9.82 -0.27 12.74
N LEU A 38 10.62 -0.17 11.67
CA LEU A 38 11.90 0.54 11.68
C LEU A 38 11.69 2.02 12.07
N SER A 39 10.68 2.67 11.48
CA SER A 39 10.33 4.06 11.78
C SER A 39 9.92 4.25 13.24
N LEU A 40 9.15 3.31 13.80
CA LEU A 40 8.74 3.34 15.21
C LEU A 40 9.91 3.12 16.16
N ILE A 41 10.81 2.17 15.85
CA ILE A 41 11.99 1.89 16.67
C ILE A 41 12.94 3.10 16.68
N GLU A 42 13.13 3.75 15.53
CA GLU A 42 13.97 4.95 15.42
C GLU A 42 13.42 6.12 16.25
N VAL A 43 12.12 6.41 16.13
CA VAL A 43 11.46 7.48 16.90
C VAL A 43 11.50 7.19 18.41
N CYS A 44 11.22 5.96 18.83
CA CYS A 44 11.29 5.57 20.24
C CYS A 44 12.73 5.58 20.79
N GLY A 45 13.72 5.24 19.97
CA GLY A 45 15.14 5.26 20.33
C GLY A 45 15.73 6.66 20.45
N HIS A 46 15.19 7.64 19.71
CA HIS A 46 15.66 9.03 19.70
C HIS A 46 14.77 9.99 20.51
N ASN A 47 14.20 9.57 21.64
CA ASN A 47 13.35 10.43 22.50
C ASN A 47 12.22 11.14 21.73
N PHE A 48 11.56 10.45 20.80
CA PHE A 48 10.51 10.98 19.91
C PHE A 48 10.98 12.01 18.87
N ILE A 49 12.30 12.13 18.64
CA ILE A 49 12.84 12.88 17.50
C ILE A 49 12.83 11.93 16.30
N ALA A 50 12.11 12.32 15.25
CA ALA A 50 12.14 11.57 13.99
C ALA A 50 13.54 11.69 13.37
N GLY A 51 14.23 10.56 13.25
CA GLY A 51 15.45 10.50 12.46
C GLY A 51 15.14 10.55 10.97
N ASP A 52 16.13 10.92 10.17
CA ASP A 52 15.97 11.09 8.72
C ASP A 52 15.63 9.77 8.00
N LEU A 53 15.92 8.62 8.60
CA LEU A 53 15.77 7.32 7.98
C LEU A 53 14.30 6.94 7.82
N GLY A 54 13.45 7.20 8.81
CA GLY A 54 12.02 6.87 8.80
C GLY A 54 11.25 7.51 7.63
N PRO A 55 11.16 8.84 7.53
CA PRO A 55 10.44 9.52 6.45
C PRO A 55 11.00 9.18 5.06
N SER A 56 12.33 9.12 4.94
CA SER A 56 13.02 8.81 3.69
C SER A 56 12.73 7.39 3.21
N THR A 57 12.67 6.41 4.12
CA THR A 57 12.39 5.01 3.80
C THR A 57 10.94 4.81 3.36
N ILE A 58 9.98 5.45 4.03
CA ILE A 58 8.56 5.35 3.68
C ILE A 58 8.31 5.92 2.28
N VAL A 59 8.85 7.11 2.02
CA VAL A 59 8.68 7.81 0.74
C VAL A 59 9.47 7.12 -0.39
N GLY A 60 10.63 6.54 -0.09
CA GLY A 60 11.40 5.71 -1.02
C GLY A 60 10.68 4.42 -1.42
N SER A 61 10.08 3.71 -0.45
CA SER A 61 9.32 2.47 -0.71
C SER A 61 8.07 2.73 -1.57
N ALA A 62 7.38 3.85 -1.35
CA ALA A 62 6.26 4.27 -2.20
C ALA A 62 6.70 4.49 -3.67
N ALA A 63 7.89 5.05 -3.91
CA ALA A 63 8.43 5.30 -5.25
C ALA A 63 8.78 3.98 -5.93
N PHE A 64 9.43 3.10 -5.18
CA PHE A 64 9.84 1.79 -5.67
C PHE A 64 8.62 0.97 -6.13
N ASN A 65 7.54 0.97 -5.34
CA ASN A 65 6.30 0.29 -5.70
C ASN A 65 5.61 0.92 -6.93
N MET A 66 5.65 2.24 -7.07
CA MET A 66 4.96 2.94 -8.16
C MET A 66 5.71 2.87 -9.49
N PHE A 67 7.05 2.94 -9.46
CA PHE A 67 7.84 2.95 -10.69
C PHE A 67 8.44 1.58 -11.02
N ILE A 68 9.19 0.98 -10.09
CA ILE A 68 9.99 -0.21 -10.37
C ILE A 68 9.12 -1.46 -10.41
N ILE A 69 8.28 -1.69 -9.40
CA ILE A 69 7.41 -2.88 -9.37
C ILE A 69 6.44 -2.87 -10.55
N ILE A 70 5.84 -1.72 -10.88
CA ILE A 70 4.96 -1.60 -12.06
C ILE A 70 5.74 -1.91 -13.35
N ALA A 71 6.93 -1.33 -13.53
CA ALA A 71 7.74 -1.58 -14.70
C ALA A 71 8.06 -3.08 -14.88
N ILE A 72 8.44 -3.75 -13.79
CA ILE A 72 8.70 -5.20 -13.79
C ILE A 72 7.41 -5.98 -14.10
N CYS A 73 6.28 -5.62 -13.51
CA CYS A 73 4.99 -6.26 -13.78
C CYS A 73 4.56 -6.16 -15.25
N VAL A 74 4.93 -5.09 -15.95
CA VAL A 74 4.68 -4.93 -17.38
C VAL A 74 5.71 -5.69 -18.21
N TYR A 75 6.99 -5.67 -17.81
CA TYR A 75 8.09 -6.32 -18.53
C TYR A 75 7.98 -7.86 -18.56
N VAL A 76 7.47 -8.47 -17.49
CA VAL A 76 7.35 -9.93 -17.37
C VAL A 76 6.16 -10.51 -18.18
N ILE A 77 5.35 -9.66 -18.82
CA ILE A 77 4.22 -10.12 -19.63
C ILE A 77 4.76 -10.78 -20.92
N PRO A 78 4.43 -12.05 -21.20
CA PRO A 78 4.87 -12.74 -22.40
C PRO A 78 4.36 -12.09 -23.69
N ASP A 79 5.13 -12.19 -24.76
CA ASP A 79 4.75 -11.68 -26.07
C ASP A 79 3.43 -12.28 -26.55
N GLY A 80 2.46 -11.42 -26.88
CA GLY A 80 1.13 -11.81 -27.33
C GLY A 80 0.07 -11.91 -26.22
N GLU A 81 0.44 -11.82 -24.94
CA GLU A 81 -0.52 -11.68 -23.84
C GLU A 81 -0.77 -10.22 -23.49
N VAL A 82 -2.05 -9.85 -23.27
CA VAL A 82 -2.42 -8.53 -22.75
C VAL A 82 -3.05 -8.67 -21.36
N ARG A 83 -2.40 -8.10 -20.34
CA ARG A 83 -2.93 -8.04 -18.98
C ARG A 83 -3.65 -6.70 -18.78
N LYS A 84 -4.95 -6.75 -18.46
CA LYS A 84 -5.73 -5.54 -18.11
C LYS A 84 -5.84 -5.39 -16.60
N ILE A 85 -5.68 -4.16 -16.13
CA ILE A 85 -5.89 -3.81 -14.72
C ILE A 85 -7.39 -3.84 -14.44
N LYS A 86 -7.85 -4.84 -13.66
CA LYS A 86 -9.27 -5.01 -13.32
C LYS A 86 -9.83 -3.90 -12.42
N HIS A 87 -8.98 -3.30 -11.58
CA HIS A 87 -9.38 -2.32 -10.57
C HIS A 87 -8.63 -0.99 -10.71
N LEU A 88 -8.88 -0.28 -11.81
CA LEU A 88 -8.28 1.05 -12.05
C LEU A 88 -8.55 2.06 -10.93
N ARG A 89 -9.71 1.97 -10.25
CA ARG A 89 -10.03 2.86 -9.12
C ARG A 89 -9.06 2.72 -7.95
N VAL A 90 -8.70 1.48 -7.59
CA VAL A 90 -7.73 1.22 -6.52
C VAL A 90 -6.36 1.76 -6.91
N PHE A 91 -5.97 1.55 -8.18
CA PHE A 91 -4.73 2.09 -8.73
C PHE A 91 -4.64 3.62 -8.60
N PHE A 92 -5.68 4.35 -9.01
CA PHE A 92 -5.69 5.80 -8.88
C PHE A 92 -5.66 6.29 -7.43
N VAL A 93 -6.35 5.60 -6.51
CA VAL A 93 -6.30 5.95 -5.09
C VAL A 93 -4.89 5.76 -4.53
N THR A 94 -4.23 4.63 -4.82
CA THR A 94 -2.86 4.37 -4.39
C THR A 94 -1.87 5.38 -4.99
N ALA A 95 -2.01 5.70 -6.29
CA ALA A 95 -1.18 6.69 -6.95
C ALA A 95 -1.37 8.10 -6.36
N ALA A 96 -2.61 8.50 -6.07
CA ALA A 96 -2.91 9.79 -5.45
C ALA A 96 -2.30 9.90 -4.05
N TRP A 97 -2.40 8.85 -3.23
CA TRP A 97 -1.82 8.83 -1.89
C TRP A 97 -0.29 8.86 -1.92
N SER A 98 0.32 8.17 -2.89
CA SER A 98 1.76 8.21 -3.13
C SER A 98 2.23 9.61 -3.53
N ILE A 99 1.57 10.26 -4.49
CA ILE A 99 1.87 11.64 -4.89
C ILE A 99 1.69 12.62 -3.73
N PHE A 100 0.61 12.47 -2.96
CA PHE A 100 0.36 13.29 -1.78
C PHE A 100 1.48 13.16 -0.75
N ALA A 101 1.98 11.94 -0.49
CA ALA A 101 3.09 11.73 0.44
C ALA A 101 4.38 12.47 0.01
N TYR A 102 4.69 12.52 -1.30
CA TYR A 102 5.82 13.31 -1.80
C TYR A 102 5.62 14.81 -1.61
N ILE A 103 4.44 15.32 -1.93
CA ILE A 103 4.12 16.74 -1.76
C ILE A 103 4.21 17.10 -0.28
N TRP A 104 3.68 16.25 0.60
CA TRP A 104 3.71 16.44 2.04
C TRP A 104 5.15 16.45 2.58
N LEU A 105 6.00 15.49 2.17
CA LEU A 105 7.42 15.48 2.55
C LEU A 105 8.14 16.75 2.05
N TYR A 106 7.90 17.14 0.80
CA TYR A 106 8.47 18.37 0.24
C TYR A 106 8.04 19.61 1.04
N MET A 107 6.77 19.72 1.42
CA MET A 107 6.30 20.83 2.25
C MET A 107 6.97 20.82 3.63
N ILE A 108 7.17 19.66 4.25
CA ILE A 108 7.89 19.58 5.52
C ILE A 108 9.30 20.14 5.36
N LEU A 109 10.07 19.61 4.40
CA LEU A 109 11.47 19.98 4.20
C LEU A 109 11.65 21.45 3.74
N ALA A 110 10.81 21.93 2.82
CA ALA A 110 11.01 23.23 2.18
C ALA A 110 10.24 24.39 2.83
N VAL A 111 9.11 24.12 3.48
CA VAL A 111 8.22 25.18 4.00
C VAL A 111 8.21 25.20 5.53
N PHE A 112 8.05 24.04 6.18
CA PHE A 112 7.91 23.97 7.63
C PHE A 112 9.24 23.89 8.36
N SER A 113 10.25 23.25 7.76
CA SER A 113 11.55 23.05 8.37
C SER A 113 12.70 23.43 7.40
N PRO A 114 12.69 24.65 6.82
CA PRO A 114 13.72 25.05 5.88
C PRO A 114 15.08 25.18 6.57
N GLY A 115 16.03 24.33 6.18
CA GLY A 115 17.43 24.43 6.61
C GLY A 115 17.77 23.85 7.99
N VAL A 116 16.91 22.98 8.52
CA VAL A 116 17.30 21.97 9.54
C VAL A 116 17.78 20.70 8.88
#